data_AF-A0A5D0NYE1-F1
#
_entry.id   AF-A0A5D0NYE1-F1
#
_cell.length_a   1.000
_cell.length_b   1.000
_cell.length_c   1.000
_cell.angle_alpha   90.00
_cell.angle_beta   90.00
_cell.angle_gamma   90.00
#
_symmetry.space_group_name_H-M   'P 1'
#
loop_
_entity.id
_entity.type
_entity.pdbx_description
1 polymer ?
#
loop_
_entity_poly.entity_id
_entity_poly.type
_entity_poly.pdbx_seq_one_letter_code
_entity_poly.pdbx_strand_id
1 'polypeptide(L)'
;MIDESALTLRLWSRRAHRFVRWVSTRDRHDRLAMWHLDRLALALTDRGWRTTRRFHVSPTTLRVAPTNHAPTTAVELTATHFGRWVYLVRGSAAPIPCSDVAKAVPEVERLIWRRLNGTDPATVAVTDHDHQR
;
A
#
# COMPACT_ATOMS: atom_id res chain seq x y z
N MET A 1 -15.52 21.24 -20.97
CA MET A 1 -14.95 21.11 -19.62
C MET A 1 -15.59 19.88 -19.00
N ILE A 2 -14.91 18.74 -19.05
CA ILE A 2 -15.48 17.46 -18.57
C ILE A 2 -15.24 17.41 -17.06
N ASP A 3 -16.32 17.32 -16.31
CA ASP A 3 -16.32 17.19 -14.86
C ASP A 3 -15.67 15.86 -14.45
N GLU A 4 -14.43 15.93 -13.95
CA GLU A 4 -13.62 14.79 -13.49
C GLU A 4 -14.31 14.01 -12.34
N SER A 5 -15.30 14.63 -11.68
CA SER A 5 -16.12 14.01 -10.64
C SER A 5 -17.10 12.97 -11.19
N ALA A 6 -17.51 13.11 -12.46
CA ALA A 6 -18.48 12.22 -13.08
C ALA A 6 -17.86 10.89 -13.55
N LEU A 7 -16.57 10.90 -13.91
CA LEU A 7 -15.83 9.70 -14.32
C LEU A 7 -15.46 8.80 -13.14
N THR A 8 -15.22 9.38 -11.96
CA THR A 8 -14.94 8.63 -10.73
C THR A 8 -16.16 7.86 -10.21
N LEU A 9 -17.39 8.35 -10.48
CA LEU A 9 -18.63 7.74 -10.00
C LEU A 9 -19.11 6.54 -10.83
N ARG A 10 -18.78 6.45 -12.12
CA ARG A 10 -19.34 5.40 -13.00
C ARG A 10 -18.67 4.02 -12.90
N LEU A 11 -17.46 3.94 -12.33
CA LEU A 11 -16.76 2.66 -12.09
C LEU A 11 -17.22 1.94 -10.80
N TRP A 12 -18.22 2.49 -10.09
CA TRP A 12 -18.55 2.18 -8.70
C TRP A 12 -19.93 1.50 -8.50
N SER A 13 -20.37 0.55 -9.35
CA SER A 13 -21.80 0.14 -9.30
C SER A 13 -22.17 -1.20 -8.65
N ARG A 14 -21.29 -1.91 -7.93
CA ARG A 14 -21.72 -2.94 -6.91
C ARG A 14 -20.84 -3.02 -5.66
N ARG A 15 -19.53 -2.77 -5.78
CA ARG A 15 -18.59 -2.70 -4.64
C ARG A 15 -18.73 -1.42 -3.78
N ALA A 16 -19.41 -0.41 -4.29
CA ALA A 16 -19.59 0.88 -3.61
C ALA A 16 -20.54 0.82 -2.41
N HIS A 17 -21.56 -0.05 -2.40
CA HIS A 17 -22.58 -0.05 -1.34
C HIS A 17 -22.01 -0.43 0.04
N ARG A 18 -21.02 -1.33 0.09
CA ARG A 18 -20.28 -1.64 1.34
C ARG A 18 -19.34 -0.51 1.76
N PHE A 19 -18.85 0.27 0.80
CA PHE A 19 -18.03 1.45 1.01
C PHE A 19 -18.87 2.59 1.60
N VAL A 20 -20.04 2.90 1.01
CA VAL A 20 -20.90 4.03 1.39
C VAL A 20 -21.40 3.94 2.84
N ARG A 21 -21.71 2.73 3.32
CA ARG A 21 -22.20 2.56 4.71
C ARG A 21 -21.11 2.71 5.79
N TRP A 22 -19.83 2.69 5.41
CA TRP A 22 -18.67 2.86 6.30
C TRP A 22 -18.03 4.27 6.17
N VAL A 23 -18.47 5.06 5.18
CA VAL A 23 -17.91 6.37 4.80
C VAL A 23 -18.42 7.52 5.68
N SER A 24 -19.46 7.33 6.49
CA SER A 24 -20.18 8.43 7.16
C SER A 24 -19.46 9.06 8.36
N THR A 25 -18.39 8.47 8.90
CA THR A 25 -17.72 8.98 10.12
C THR A 25 -16.21 9.23 9.99
N ARG A 26 -15.61 9.00 8.82
CA ARG A 26 -14.15 9.15 8.63
C ARG A 26 -13.74 10.48 8.03
N ASP A 27 -12.62 11.02 8.54
CA ASP A 27 -11.98 12.27 8.11
C ASP A 27 -11.73 12.28 6.59
N ARG A 28 -11.81 13.47 5.97
CA ARG A 28 -11.49 13.70 4.56
C ARG A 28 -10.10 13.16 4.20
N HIS A 29 -9.15 13.22 5.13
CA HIS A 29 -7.81 12.68 4.95
C HIS A 29 -7.80 11.16 4.76
N ASP A 30 -8.59 10.40 5.52
CA ASP A 30 -8.64 8.95 5.39
C ASP A 30 -9.20 8.52 4.02
N ARG A 31 -10.19 9.25 3.51
CA ARG A 31 -10.75 8.99 2.17
C ARG A 31 -9.70 9.20 1.06
N LEU A 32 -8.91 10.27 1.18
CA LEU A 32 -7.83 10.56 0.23
C LEU A 32 -6.69 9.52 0.33
N ALA A 33 -6.32 9.13 1.56
CA ALA A 33 -5.35 8.06 1.77
C ALA A 33 -5.80 6.74 1.12
N MET A 34 -7.06 6.35 1.31
CA MET A 34 -7.65 5.18 0.65
C MET A 34 -7.60 5.29 -0.87
N TRP A 35 -7.95 6.46 -1.43
CA TRP A 35 -7.90 6.68 -2.88
C TRP A 35 -6.48 6.53 -3.45
N HIS A 36 -5.48 7.11 -2.79
CA HIS A 36 -4.08 6.96 -3.21
C HIS A 36 -3.63 5.50 -3.14
N LEU A 37 -3.94 4.80 -2.05
CA LEU A 37 -3.61 3.38 -1.90
C LEU A 37 -4.34 2.50 -2.92
N ASP A 38 -5.57 2.83 -3.29
CA ASP A 38 -6.32 2.09 -4.32
C ASP A 38 -5.71 2.24 -5.71
N ARG A 39 -5.25 3.44 -6.08
CA ARG A 39 -4.53 3.66 -7.35
C ARG A 39 -3.24 2.85 -7.41
N LEU A 40 -2.47 2.84 -6.32
CA LEU A 40 -1.26 2.05 -6.24
C LEU A 40 -1.56 0.54 -6.28
N ALA A 41 -2.61 0.10 -5.59
CA ALA A 41 -3.05 -1.29 -5.59
C ALA A 41 -3.43 -1.77 -7.00
N LEU A 42 -4.15 -0.94 -7.76
CA LEU A 42 -4.51 -1.22 -9.15
C LEU A 42 -3.25 -1.41 -10.00
N ALA A 43 -2.32 -0.46 -9.95
CA ALA A 43 -1.09 -0.51 -10.73
C ALA A 43 -0.21 -1.74 -10.39
N LEU A 44 -0.18 -2.16 -9.13
CA LEU A 44 0.52 -3.36 -8.70
C LEU A 44 -0.21 -4.64 -9.13
N THR A 45 -1.54 -4.66 -9.07
CA THR A 45 -2.33 -5.80 -9.56
C THR A 45 -2.20 -5.98 -11.07
N ASP A 46 -2.12 -4.89 -11.84
CA ASP A 46 -1.84 -4.94 -13.29
C ASP A 46 -0.45 -5.53 -13.60
N ARG A 47 0.49 -5.44 -12.65
CA ARG A 47 1.81 -6.08 -12.68
C ARG A 47 1.81 -7.51 -12.13
N GLY A 48 0.65 -8.05 -11.76
CA GLY A 48 0.48 -9.42 -11.26
C GLY A 48 0.66 -9.58 -9.74
N TRP A 49 0.86 -8.50 -8.99
CA TRP A 49 1.03 -8.56 -7.54
C TRP A 49 -0.31 -8.73 -6.80
N ARG A 50 -0.25 -9.45 -5.68
CA ARG A 50 -1.40 -9.60 -4.79
C ARG A 50 -1.42 -8.47 -3.78
N THR A 51 -2.55 -7.76 -3.74
CA THR A 51 -2.75 -6.59 -2.87
C THR A 51 -3.90 -6.84 -1.89
N THR A 52 -3.63 -6.62 -0.61
CA THR A 52 -4.60 -6.76 0.49
C THR A 52 -4.76 -5.42 1.18
N ARG A 53 -5.98 -4.88 1.14
CA ARG A 53 -6.33 -3.58 1.71
C ARG A 53 -6.75 -3.75 3.17
N ARG A 54 -6.11 -3.05 4.09
CA ARG A 54 -6.49 -2.98 5.51
C ARG A 54 -6.98 -1.59 5.83
N PHE A 55 -8.16 -1.28 5.30
CA PHE A 55 -8.78 0.04 5.45
C PHE A 55 -9.70 0.13 6.66
N HIS A 56 -9.85 -0.92 7.47
CA HIS A 56 -10.68 -0.90 8.68
C HIS A 56 -9.90 -0.45 9.94
N VAL A 57 -8.58 -0.28 9.81
CA VAL A 57 -7.69 0.18 10.90
C VAL A 57 -7.14 1.56 10.53
N SER A 58 -6.84 2.40 11.52
CA SER A 58 -6.07 3.63 11.33
C SER A 58 -4.63 3.40 11.83
N PRO A 59 -3.59 3.67 11.03
CA PRO A 59 -3.66 4.22 9.67
C PRO A 59 -4.16 3.20 8.64
N THR A 60 -4.77 3.70 7.57
CA THR A 60 -5.17 2.89 6.40
C THR A 60 -3.92 2.32 5.73
N THR A 61 -3.84 0.99 5.59
CA THR A 61 -2.65 0.35 5.00
C THR A 61 -2.97 -0.52 3.77
N LEU A 62 -2.00 -0.63 2.88
CA LEU A 62 -1.98 -1.53 1.74
C LEU A 62 -0.85 -2.54 1.92
N ARG A 63 -1.18 -3.82 1.89
CA ARG A 63 -0.20 -4.91 1.93
C ARG A 63 -0.02 -5.48 0.53
N VAL A 64 1.22 -5.68 0.11
CA VAL A 64 1.59 -6.18 -1.22
C VAL A 64 2.47 -7.40 -1.05
N ALA A 65 2.13 -8.50 -1.72
CA ALA A 65 2.86 -9.76 -1.63
C ALA A 65 2.87 -10.48 -2.99
N PRO A 66 3.87 -11.36 -3.25
CA PRO A 66 3.89 -12.21 -4.44
C PRO A 66 2.71 -13.20 -4.42
N THR A 67 2.35 -13.73 -3.25
CA THR A 67 1.28 -14.72 -3.08
C THR A 67 0.46 -14.44 -1.82
N ASN A 68 -0.73 -15.04 -1.71
CA ASN A 68 -1.61 -14.89 -0.54
C ASN A 68 -1.04 -15.55 0.74
N HIS A 69 -0.11 -16.50 0.60
CA HIS A 69 0.41 -17.33 1.68
C HIS A 69 1.82 -16.93 2.14
N ALA A 70 2.37 -15.82 1.63
CA ALA A 70 3.72 -15.36 1.97
C ALA A 70 3.69 -14.08 2.84
N PRO A 71 3.33 -14.18 4.13
CA PRO A 71 3.13 -13.01 4.98
C PRO A 71 4.43 -12.28 5.33
N THR A 72 5.55 -12.98 5.43
CA THR A 72 6.86 -12.44 5.83
C THR A 72 7.50 -11.57 4.75
N THR A 73 7.24 -11.88 3.48
CA THR A 73 7.76 -11.12 2.33
C THR A 73 6.89 -9.94 1.94
N ALA A 74 5.75 -9.78 2.61
CA ALA A 74 4.76 -8.79 2.23
C ALA A 74 5.16 -7.38 2.67
N VAL A 75 5.17 -6.43 1.74
CA VAL A 75 5.46 -5.02 2.02
C VAL A 75 4.17 -4.31 2.41
N GLU A 76 4.21 -3.58 3.53
CA GLU A 76 3.11 -2.74 4.00
C GLU A 76 3.39 -1.28 3.67
N LEU A 77 2.39 -0.62 3.11
CA LEU A 77 2.40 0.77 2.69
C LEU A 77 1.28 1.55 3.38
N THR A 78 1.55 2.81 3.66
CA THR A 78 0.52 3.79 4.08
C THR A 78 0.60 5.01 3.19
N ALA A 79 -0.51 5.76 3.08
CA ALA A 79 -0.53 7.06 2.43
C ALA A 79 -0.77 8.13 3.48
N THR A 80 0.14 9.10 3.57
CA THR A 80 0.10 10.16 4.58
C THR A 80 0.35 11.52 3.93
N HIS A 81 -0.19 12.58 4.53
CA HIS A 81 -0.01 13.95 4.07
C HIS A 81 1.05 14.69 4.90
N PHE A 82 2.17 15.07 4.26
CA PHE A 82 3.23 15.91 4.85
C PHE A 82 3.55 17.07 3.90
N GLY A 83 2.68 18.09 3.85
CA GLY A 83 2.72 19.17 2.84
C GLY A 83 2.35 18.71 1.42
N ARG A 84 2.54 17.43 1.11
CA ARG A 84 2.04 16.69 -0.05
C ARG A 84 1.70 15.26 0.35
N TRP A 85 0.86 14.59 -0.45
CA TRP A 85 0.57 13.17 -0.27
C TRP A 85 1.78 12.31 -0.64
N VAL A 86 2.17 11.41 0.26
CA VAL A 86 3.29 10.48 0.07
C VAL A 86 2.92 9.06 0.49
N TYR A 87 3.42 8.08 -0.24
CA TYR A 87 3.48 6.70 0.18
C TYR A 87 4.66 6.53 1.14
N LEU A 88 4.37 6.00 2.32
CA LEU A 88 5.38 5.51 3.26
C LEU A 88 5.43 4.00 3.17
N VAL A 89 6.64 3.48 3.06
CA VAL A 89 6.90 2.05 2.95
C VAL A 89 7.94 1.65 3.97
N ARG A 90 7.63 0.64 4.79
CA ARG A 90 8.60 0.15 5.77
C ARG A 90 9.81 -0.47 5.06
N GLY A 91 10.98 0.14 5.24
CA GLY A 91 12.24 -0.26 4.60
C GLY A 91 12.62 0.54 3.36
N SER A 92 11.80 1.52 2.93
CA SER A 92 12.25 2.52 1.97
C SER A 92 12.97 3.67 2.68
N ALA A 93 13.99 4.22 2.04
CA ALA A 93 14.81 5.31 2.58
C ALA A 93 14.12 6.68 2.46
N ALA A 94 13.12 6.81 1.57
CA ALA A 94 12.49 8.09 1.28
C ALA A 94 10.98 7.94 1.02
N PRO A 95 10.15 8.90 1.50
CA PRO A 95 8.75 8.98 1.11
C PRO A 95 8.60 9.18 -0.40
N ILE A 96 7.68 8.44 -1.03
CA ILE A 96 7.42 8.53 -2.47
C ILE A 96 6.17 9.39 -2.71
N PRO A 97 6.20 10.45 -3.52
CA PRO A 97 5.01 11.24 -3.81
C PRO A 97 3.85 10.40 -4.37
N CYS A 98 2.64 10.57 -3.84
CA CYS A 98 1.48 9.80 -4.33
C CYS A 98 1.05 10.16 -5.76
N SER A 99 1.49 11.31 -6.27
CA SER A 99 1.34 11.71 -7.66
C SER A 99 2.17 10.84 -8.62
N ASP A 100 3.24 10.20 -8.13
CA ASP A 100 4.19 9.43 -8.94
C ASP A 100 4.04 7.93 -8.69
N VAL A 101 2.91 7.38 -9.15
CA VAL A 101 2.61 5.94 -9.05
C VAL A 101 3.62 5.11 -9.87
N ALA A 102 4.09 5.65 -11.00
CA ALA A 102 5.05 4.99 -11.87
C ALA A 102 6.40 4.74 -11.18
N LYS A 103 6.82 5.64 -10.29
CA LYS A 103 8.00 5.44 -9.42
C LYS A 103 7.70 4.59 -8.19
N ALA A 104 6.48 4.64 -7.66
CA ALA A 104 6.11 3.87 -6.48
C ALA A 104 6.12 2.35 -6.74
N VAL A 105 5.61 1.90 -7.88
CA VAL A 105 5.55 0.47 -8.26
C VAL A 105 6.94 -0.21 -8.22
N PRO A 106 7.96 0.25 -8.97
CA PRO A 106 9.27 -0.41 -8.99
C PRO A 106 9.98 -0.37 -7.64
N GLU A 107 9.76 0.68 -6.83
CA GLU A 107 10.32 0.76 -5.49
C GLU A 107 9.70 -0.29 -4.55
N VAL A 108 8.39 -0.53 -4.65
CA VAL A 108 7.71 -1.62 -3.92
C VAL A 108 8.22 -2.98 -4.37
N GLU A 109 8.35 -3.21 -5.68
CA GLU A 109 8.90 -4.45 -6.23
C GLU A 109 10.32 -4.71 -5.71
N ARG A 110 11.17 -3.68 -5.73
CA ARG A 110 12.54 -3.75 -5.22
C ARG A 110 12.59 -4.16 -3.75
N LEU A 111 11.67 -3.64 -2.93
CA LEU A 111 11.58 -4.01 -1.51
C LEU A 111 11.11 -5.44 -1.31
N ILE A 112 10.12 -5.90 -2.08
CA ILE A 112 9.66 -7.29 -2.04
C ILE A 112 10.79 -8.24 -2.44
N TRP A 113 11.50 -7.94 -3.54
CA TRP A 113 12.65 -8.73 -3.98
C TRP A 113 13.79 -8.76 -2.96
N ARG A 114 14.08 -7.62 -2.31
CA ARG A 114 15.08 -7.57 -1.24
C ARG A 114 14.72 -8.53 -0.09
N ARG A 115 13.46 -8.57 0.32
CA ARG A 115 12.97 -9.48 1.36
C ARG A 115 13.01 -10.94 0.93
N LEU A 116 12.69 -11.23 -0.33
CA LEU A 116 12.77 -12.58 -0.89
C LEU A 116 14.21 -13.10 -0.95
N ASN A 117 15.17 -12.23 -1.27
CA ASN A 117 16.59 -12.59 -1.40
C ASN A 117 17.34 -12.59 -0.06
N GLY A 118 16.63 -12.51 1.08
CA GLY A 118 17.25 -12.56 2.41
C GLY A 118 18.16 -11.37 2.73
N THR A 119 18.12 -10.30 1.94
CA THR A 119 18.90 -9.07 2.17
C THR A 119 18.11 -8.10 3.07
N ASP A 120 17.41 -8.64 4.07
CA ASP A 120 16.71 -7.83 5.06
C ASP A 120 17.53 -7.88 6.38
N PRO A 121 18.06 -6.75 6.89
CA PRO A 121 18.82 -6.75 8.14
C PRO A 121 17.97 -7.22 9.34
N ALA A 122 16.64 -7.26 9.21
CA ALA A 122 15.74 -7.79 10.23
C ALA A 122 15.77 -9.34 10.35
N THR A 123 16.21 -10.07 9.32
CA THR A 123 16.28 -11.54 9.35
C THR A 123 17.61 -12.05 9.91
N VAL A 124 18.69 -11.27 9.77
CA VAL A 124 20.02 -11.63 10.28
C VAL A 124 20.07 -11.57 11.83
N ALA A 125 19.21 -10.78 12.46
CA ALA A 125 19.19 -10.61 13.92
C ALA A 125 18.61 -11.78 14.71
N VAL A 126 17.93 -12.75 14.08
CA VAL A 126 17.34 -13.90 14.79
C VAL A 126 18.32 -15.07 14.87
N THR A 127 19.27 -15.18 13.95
CA THR A 127 20.20 -16.31 13.91
C THR A 127 21.40 -16.17 14.84
N ASP A 128 21.73 -14.95 15.28
CA ASP A 128 22.94 -14.69 16.08
C ASP A 128 22.72 -14.85 17.61
N HIS A 129 21.47 -15.02 18.06
CA HIS A 129 21.15 -15.12 19.49
C HIS A 129 21.10 -16.56 20.03
N ASP A 130 21.24 -17.58 19.17
CA ASP A 130 21.12 -19.00 19.55
C ASP A 130 22.48 -19.74 19.56
N HIS A 131 23.60 -19.01 19.54
CA HIS A 131 24.96 -19.58 19.63
C HIS A 131 25.76 -19.13 20.86
N GLN A 132 25.11 -18.52 21.86
CA GLN A 132 25.74 -18.14 23.13
C GLN A 132 25.08 -18.77 24.36
N ARG A 133 24.74 -20.06 24.30
CA ARG A 133 24.45 -20.86 25.49
C ARG A 133 25.25 -22.15 25.52
#